data_AF-A0A0S7WQE5-F1
#
_entry.id   AF-A0A0S7WQE5-F1
#
_cell.length_a   1.000
_cell.length_b   1.000
_cell.length_c   1.000
_cell.angle_alpha   90.00
_cell.angle_beta   90.00
_cell.angle_gamma   90.00
#
_symmetry.space_group_name_H-M   'P 1'
#
loop_
_entity.id
_entity.type
_entity.pdbx_description
1 polymer ?
#
loop_
_entity_poly.entity_id
_entity_poly.type
_entity_poly.pdbx_seq_one_letter_code
_entity_poly.pdbx_strand_id
1 'polypeptide(L)'
;MVTKAEWEAIKKRYGNKCILCGESEKRIGVLEKAHLTARSRGGTQIVPMCPNCHKRYDRKLLNKTDCKKLGIEYEKYVKGKYSPRKSAPLQDRLSRSPWDYWPDINM
;
A
#
# COMPACT_ATOMS: atom_id res chain seq x y z
N MET A 1 14.55 -5.87 6.51
CA MET A 1 13.96 -4.74 7.28
C MET A 1 14.62 -3.51 6.71
N VAL A 2 13.86 -2.47 6.35
CA VAL A 2 14.45 -1.24 5.78
C VAL A 2 14.76 -0.28 6.91
N THR A 3 16.04 0.06 7.04
CA THR A 3 16.56 1.02 8.02
C THR A 3 15.98 2.42 7.77
N LYS A 4 16.13 3.32 8.75
CA LYS A 4 15.68 4.71 8.61
C LYS A 4 16.40 5.43 7.45
N ALA A 5 17.71 5.24 7.33
CA ALA A 5 18.52 5.87 6.29
C ALA A 5 18.12 5.39 4.88
N GLU A 6 17.93 4.08 4.71
CA GLU A 6 17.46 3.52 3.43
C GLU A 6 16.06 4.03 3.08
N TRP A 7 15.19 4.20 4.07
CA TRP A 7 13.85 4.74 3.84
C TRP A 7 13.89 6.18 3.34
N GLU A 8 14.69 7.05 3.97
CA GLU A 8 14.87 8.42 3.50
C GLU A 8 15.46 8.46 2.08
N ALA A 9 16.41 7.56 1.77
CA ALA A 9 16.95 7.43 0.41
C ALA A 9 15.90 6.97 -0.61
N ILE A 10 15.00 6.06 -0.23
CA ILE A 10 13.85 5.67 -1.06
C ILE A 10 12.94 6.88 -1.28
N LYS A 11 12.49 7.57 -0.22
CA LYS A 11 11.62 8.74 -0.36
C LYS A 11 12.23 9.81 -1.28
N LYS A 12 13.53 10.09 -1.12
CA LYS A 12 14.27 11.05 -1.96
C LYS A 12 14.28 10.65 -3.44
N ARG A 13 14.46 9.36 -3.76
CA ARG A 13 14.38 8.84 -5.15
C ARG A 13 13.01 9.08 -5.80
N TYR A 14 11.94 9.06 -5.00
CA TYR A 14 10.58 9.38 -5.44
C TYR A 14 10.21 10.86 -5.28
N GLY A 15 11.19 11.73 -4.98
CA GLY A 15 10.96 13.17 -4.80
C GLY A 15 10.11 13.51 -3.58
N ASN A 16 10.12 12.68 -2.53
CA ASN A 16 9.26 12.77 -1.35
C ASN A 16 7.77 12.86 -1.71
N LYS A 17 7.35 12.07 -2.71
CA LYS A 17 5.98 12.01 -3.22
C LYS A 17 5.45 10.59 -3.21
N CYS A 18 4.13 10.48 -3.13
CA CYS A 18 3.43 9.23 -3.37
C CYS A 18 3.61 8.81 -4.83
N ILE A 19 4.03 7.57 -5.06
CA ILE A 19 4.24 7.01 -6.42
C ILE A 19 2.95 6.97 -7.26
N LEU A 20 1.77 6.94 -6.63
CA LEU A 20 0.49 6.81 -7.33
C LEU A 20 -0.16 8.16 -7.66
N CYS A 21 -0.40 8.99 -6.64
CA CYS A 21 -1.08 10.27 -6.81
C CYS A 21 -0.13 11.47 -7.01
N GLY A 22 1.18 11.31 -6.75
CA GLY A 22 2.17 12.37 -6.91
C GLY A 22 2.15 13.44 -5.81
N GLU A 23 1.25 13.35 -4.83
CA GLU A 23 1.22 14.27 -3.71
C GLU A 23 2.45 14.12 -2.82
N SER A 24 2.96 15.25 -2.31
CA SER A 24 4.18 15.30 -1.51
C SER A 24 3.93 14.97 -0.03
N GLU A 25 4.96 14.45 0.64
CA GLU A 25 4.98 14.24 2.09
C GLU A 25 4.64 15.54 2.85
N LYS A 26 5.09 16.70 2.36
CA LYS A 26 4.75 18.01 2.94
C LYS A 26 3.24 18.30 2.97
N ARG A 27 2.49 17.85 1.96
CA ARG A 27 1.04 18.08 1.86
C ARG A 27 0.24 17.06 2.66
N ILE A 28 0.67 15.80 2.64
CA ILE A 28 -0.05 14.66 3.24
C ILE A 28 0.35 14.44 4.71
N GLY A 29 1.50 14.97 5.13
CA GLY A 29 2.10 14.79 6.45
C GLY A 29 3.02 13.57 6.53
N VAL A 30 2.64 12.44 5.91
CA VAL A 30 3.43 11.20 5.98
C VAL A 30 3.35 10.36 4.71
N LEU A 31 4.46 9.69 4.38
CA LEU A 31 4.50 8.61 3.38
C LEU A 31 4.72 7.28 4.09
N GLU A 32 3.92 6.28 3.71
CA GLU A 32 3.97 4.93 4.25
C GLU A 32 4.81 4.00 3.36
N LYS A 33 5.43 3.00 3.99
CA LYS A 33 6.21 1.95 3.33
C LYS A 33 5.26 0.88 2.76
N ALA A 34 4.98 0.93 1.46
CA ALA A 34 4.17 -0.08 0.79
C ALA A 34 5.07 -1.16 0.17
N HIS A 35 4.88 -2.43 0.58
CA HIS A 35 5.54 -3.57 -0.07
C HIS A 35 4.72 -4.01 -1.29
N LEU A 36 5.32 -3.98 -2.48
CA LEU A 36 4.62 -4.39 -3.71
C LEU A 36 4.42 -5.90 -3.83
N THR A 37 5.23 -6.67 -3.11
CA THR A 37 5.05 -8.10 -2.93
C THR A 37 5.28 -8.40 -1.47
N ALA A 38 4.45 -9.26 -0.88
CA ALA A 38 4.64 -9.67 0.51
C ALA A 38 6.07 -10.21 0.73
N ARG A 39 6.69 -9.85 1.85
CA ARG A 39 8.02 -10.39 2.22
C ARG A 39 8.02 -11.92 2.31
N SER A 40 6.92 -12.52 2.77
CA SER A 40 6.72 -13.97 2.80
C SER A 40 6.73 -14.65 1.43
N ARG A 41 6.63 -13.87 0.34
CA ARG A 41 6.70 -14.33 -1.05
C ARG A 41 7.98 -13.85 -1.76
N GLY A 42 9.02 -13.51 -0.99
CA GLY A 42 10.29 -13.02 -1.53
C GLY A 42 10.27 -11.56 -2.00
N GLY A 43 9.22 -10.80 -1.69
CA GLY A 43 9.12 -9.40 -2.06
C GLY A 43 10.12 -8.51 -1.32
N THR A 44 10.96 -7.80 -2.08
CA THR A 44 11.95 -6.84 -1.56
C THR A 44 11.63 -5.40 -1.93
N GLN A 45 10.73 -5.19 -2.90
CA GLN A 45 10.42 -3.87 -3.44
C GLN A 45 9.48 -3.10 -2.51
N ILE A 46 9.94 -1.93 -2.07
CA ILE A 46 9.21 -1.01 -1.22
C ILE A 46 9.10 0.33 -1.93
N VAL A 47 7.90 0.88 -1.93
CA VAL A 47 7.60 2.18 -2.56
C VAL A 47 6.90 3.11 -1.57
N PRO A 48 7.10 4.44 -1.70
CA PRO A 48 6.38 5.42 -0.91
C PRO A 48 4.97 5.65 -1.46
N MET A 49 3.99 5.49 -0.58
CA MET A 49 2.59 5.79 -0.85
C MET A 49 2.02 6.70 0.23
N CYS A 50 1.05 7.53 -0.13
CA CYS A 50 0.23 8.18 0.89
C CYS A 50 -0.72 7.17 1.56
N PRO A 51 -1.21 7.44 2.78
CA PRO A 51 -2.08 6.51 3.50
C PRO A 51 -3.34 6.11 2.70
N ASN A 52 -3.90 7.03 1.92
CA ASN A 52 -5.07 6.75 1.08
C ASN A 52 -4.74 5.77 -0.06
N CYS A 53 -3.68 6.05 -0.83
CA CYS A 53 -3.23 5.18 -1.91
C CYS A 53 -2.78 3.81 -1.41
N HIS A 54 -2.13 3.74 -0.24
CA HIS A 54 -1.72 2.49 0.38
C HIS A 54 -2.93 1.64 0.79
N LYS A 55 -3.95 2.24 1.41
CA LYS A 55 -5.23 1.55 1.71
C LYS A 55 -5.92 1.03 0.44
N ARG A 56 -5.92 1.81 -0.64
CA ARG A 56 -6.47 1.36 -1.94
C ARG A 56 -5.69 0.18 -2.52
N TYR A 57 -4.37 0.21 -2.43
CA TYR A 57 -3.50 -0.89 -2.84
C TYR A 57 -3.79 -2.18 -2.06
N ASP A 58 -3.83 -2.11 -0.73
CA ASP A 58 -4.12 -3.26 0.12
C ASP A 58 -5.52 -3.86 -0.12
N ARG A 59 -6.49 -3.01 -0.46
CA ARG A 59 -7.87 -3.42 -0.75
C ARG A 59 -8.09 -3.93 -2.16
N LYS A 60 -7.07 -3.94 -3.03
CA LYS A 60 -7.19 -4.31 -4.45
C LYS A 60 -8.03 -3.32 -5.29
N LEU A 61 -8.03 -2.04 -4.94
CA LEU A 61 -8.83 -0.98 -5.57
C LEU A 61 -8.01 -0.07 -6.50
N LEU A 62 -6.93 -0.59 -7.07
CA LEU A 62 -6.15 0.13 -8.08
C LEU A 62 -6.64 -0.26 -9.47
N ASN A 63 -6.59 0.68 -10.41
CA ASN A 63 -6.89 0.41 -11.82
C ASN A 63 -5.63 -0.07 -12.57
N LYS A 64 -5.78 -0.38 -13.85
CA LYS A 64 -4.67 -0.84 -14.71
C LYS A 64 -3.55 0.20 -14.83
N THR A 65 -3.88 1.49 -14.88
CA THR A 65 -2.91 2.58 -15.03
C THR A 65 -2.08 2.79 -13.76
N ASP A 66 -2.71 2.71 -12.59
CA ASP A 66 -2.05 2.74 -11.29
C ASP A 66 -1.13 1.52 -11.14
N CYS A 67 -1.55 0.33 -11.56
CA CYS A 67 -0.67 -0.86 -11.54
C CYS A 67 0.54 -0.69 -12.48
N LYS A 68 0.36 -0.07 -13.65
CA LYS A 68 1.46 0.25 -14.58
C LYS A 68 2.48 1.20 -13.94
N LYS A 69 2.04 2.21 -13.17
CA LYS A 69 2.95 3.10 -12.41
C LYS A 69 3.78 2.35 -11.37
N LEU A 70 3.24 1.29 -10.79
CA LEU A 70 3.94 0.43 -9.83
C LEU A 70 4.84 -0.62 -10.51
N GLY A 71 4.78 -0.76 -11.83
CA GLY A 71 5.49 -1.81 -12.55
C GLY A 71 4.95 -3.21 -12.27
N ILE A 72 3.68 -3.34 -11.86
CA ILE A 72 3.05 -4.63 -11.57
C ILE A 72 1.95 -4.97 -12.58
N GLU A 73 1.78 -6.25 -12.86
CA GLU A 73 0.69 -6.75 -13.70
C GLU A 73 -0.65 -6.70 -12.97
N TYR A 74 -1.63 -6.00 -13.56
CA TYR A 74 -2.97 -5.84 -13.00
C TYR A 74 -3.66 -7.18 -12.69
N GLU A 75 -3.55 -8.16 -13.59
CA GLU A 75 -4.19 -9.47 -13.41
C GLU A 75 -3.64 -10.22 -12.19
N LYS A 76 -2.31 -10.23 -12.03
CA LYS A 76 -1.63 -10.83 -10.87
C LYS A 76 -1.97 -10.06 -9.59
N TYR A 77 -2.17 -8.74 -9.67
CA TYR A 77 -2.59 -7.90 -8.55
C TYR A 77 -4.01 -8.24 -8.06
N VAL A 78 -4.99 -8.31 -8.95
CA VAL A 78 -6.38 -8.67 -8.60
C VAL A 78 -6.45 -10.09 -8.02
N LYS A 79 -5.71 -11.04 -8.63
CA LYS A 79 -5.54 -12.42 -8.12
C LYS A 79 -4.79 -12.49 -6.78
N GLY A 80 -4.26 -11.37 -6.29
CA GLY A 80 -3.67 -11.26 -4.96
C GLY A 80 -2.26 -11.80 -4.84
N LYS A 81 -1.48 -11.88 -5.93
CA LYS A 81 -0.05 -12.25 -5.86
C LYS A 81 0.81 -11.15 -5.22
N TYR A 82 0.41 -9.88 -5.40
CA TYR A 82 1.18 -8.71 -4.96
C TYR A 82 0.77 -8.18 -3.57
N SER A 83 -0.53 -8.19 -3.22
CA SER A 83 -1.00 -7.62 -1.96
C SER A 83 -0.40 -8.34 -0.73
N PRO A 84 0.15 -7.59 0.25
CA PRO A 84 0.79 -8.14 1.45
C PRO A 84 -0.21 -8.73 2.44
N ARG A 85 -1.47 -8.29 2.45
CA ARG A 85 -2.52 -8.96 3.23
C ARG A 85 -3.08 -10.13 2.44
N LYS A 86 -3.24 -11.30 3.10
CA LYS A 86 -4.25 -12.28 2.69
C LYS A 86 -5.59 -11.56 2.79
N SER A 87 -6.03 -10.98 1.68
CA SER A 87 -7.30 -10.30 1.67
C SER A 87 -8.37 -11.34 2.01
N ALA A 88 -9.13 -11.15 3.10
CA ALA A 88 -10.35 -11.90 3.31
C ALA A 88 -11.20 -11.84 2.02
N PRO A 89 -11.97 -12.91 1.72
CA PRO A 89 -12.80 -12.99 0.52
C PRO A 89 -13.59 -11.69 0.33
N LEU A 90 -13.82 -11.27 -0.92
CA LEU A 90 -14.52 -10.02 -1.24
C LEU A 90 -15.91 -9.96 -0.56
N GLN A 91 -16.54 -11.13 -0.38
CA GLN A 91 -17.82 -11.32 0.30
C GLN A 91 -17.77 -10.90 1.78
N ASP A 92 -16.67 -11.19 2.48
CA ASP A 92 -16.45 -10.86 3.89
C ASP A 92 -16.11 -9.37 4.11
N ARG A 93 -15.89 -8.61 3.03
CA ARG A 93 -15.62 -7.16 3.08
C ARG A 93 -16.85 -6.27 2.94
N LEU A 94 -17.93 -6.78 2.34
CA LEU A 94 -19.20 -6.08 2.21
C LEU A 94 -20.17 -6.37 3.36
N SER A 95 -19.92 -7.44 4.12
CA SER A 95 -20.73 -7.86 5.28
C SER A 95 -20.25 -7.32 6.62
N ARG A 96 -19.08 -6.67 6.69
CA ARG A 96 -18.49 -6.17 7.94
C ARG A 96 -18.84 -4.71 8.17
N SER A 97 -19.34 -4.41 9.36
CA SER A 97 -19.71 -3.07 9.77
C SER A 97 -18.46 -2.20 9.86
N PRO A 98 -18.51 -0.91 9.45
CA PRO A 98 -17.39 0.03 9.63
C PRO A 98 -16.90 0.16 11.08
N TRP A 99 -17.68 -0.29 12.06
CA TRP A 99 -17.40 -0.22 13.50
C TRP A 99 -16.60 -1.41 14.05
N ASP A 100 -16.42 -2.49 13.29
CA ASP A 100 -15.75 -3.73 13.75
C ASP A 100 -14.20 -3.63 13.79
N TYR A 101 -13.62 -2.43 13.66
CA TYR A 101 -12.17 -2.23 13.52
C TYR A 101 -11.56 -1.20 14.50
N TRP A 102 -12.27 -0.85 15.56
CA TRP A 102 -11.66 -0.19 16.72
C TRP A 102 -11.39 -1.26 17.77
N PRO A 103 -10.15 -1.79 17.91
CA PRO A 103 -9.78 -2.43 19.16
C PRO A 103 -9.73 -1.31 20.19
N ASP A 104 -10.73 -1.30 21.07
CA ASP A 104 -10.83 -0.59 22.33
C ASP A 104 -9.70 0.42 22.62
N ILE A 105 -9.91 1.68 22.21
CA ILE A 105 -9.30 2.81 22.90
C ILE A 105 -10.38 3.33 23.85
N ASN A 106 -10.29 2.91 25.11
CA ASN A 106 -10.84 3.47 26.35
C ASN A 106 -10.94 2.28 27.34
N MET A 107 -10.53 2.33 28.59
CA MET A 107 -10.03 3.37 29.49
C MET A 107 -9.37 2.63 30.67
#